data_AF-A0A1I2I5U7-F1
#
_entry.id   AF-A0A1I2I5U7-F1
#
_cell.length_a   1.000
_cell.length_b   1.000
_cell.length_c   1.000
_cell.angle_alpha   90.00
_cell.angle_beta   90.00
_cell.angle_gamma   90.00
#
_symmetry.space_group_name_H-M   'P 1'
#
loop_
_entity.id
_entity.type
_entity.pdbx_description
1 polymer ?
#
loop_
_entity_poly.entity_id
_entity_poly.type
_entity_poly.pdbx_seq_one_letter_code
_entity_poly.pdbx_strand_id
1 'polypeptide(L)' 'MLDPAMTTVRQPLTEMTVAATELALALGRGETVSRIGIELATTLVVRDSAAGPAADRT' A
#
# COMPACT_ATOMS: atom_id res chain seq x y z
N MET A 1 -22.28 7.12 -13.07
CA MET A 1 -21.11 6.32 -13.50
C MET A 1 -19.96 7.30 -13.65
N LEU A 2 -18.83 7.12 -12.95
CA LEU A 2 -17.63 7.91 -13.22
C LEU A 2 -16.97 7.28 -14.44
N ASP A 3 -17.12 7.96 -15.56
CA ASP A 3 -16.50 7.64 -16.84
C ASP A 3 -15.64 8.86 -17.19
N PRO A 4 -14.33 8.73 -17.44
CA PRO A 4 -13.53 7.50 -17.52
C PRO A 4 -13.28 6.81 -16.16
N ALA A 5 -12.94 5.51 -16.21
CA ALA A 5 -12.52 4.77 -15.01
C ALA A 5 -11.19 5.32 -14.45
N MET A 6 -11.11 5.51 -13.12
CA MET A 6 -9.97 6.19 -12.50
C MET A 6 -8.73 5.31 -12.35
N THR A 7 -7.57 5.82 -12.77
CA THR A 7 -6.26 5.27 -12.39
C THR A 7 -6.04 5.48 -10.89
N THR A 8 -5.55 4.45 -10.19
CA THR A 8 -5.43 4.47 -8.71
C THR A 8 -4.18 3.75 -8.23
N VAL A 9 -3.57 4.21 -7.15
CA VAL A 9 -2.59 3.43 -6.40
C VAL A 9 -3.33 2.52 -5.43
N ARG A 10 -3.24 1.21 -5.64
CA ARG A 10 -3.78 0.19 -4.73
C ARG A 10 -2.83 0.03 -3.54
N GLN A 11 -3.39 0.23 -2.35
CA GLN A 11 -2.69 0.01 -1.08
C GLN A 11 -2.93 -1.42 -0.58
N PRO A 12 -1.95 -2.05 0.09
CA PRO A 12 -2.08 -3.39 0.65
C PRO A 12 -2.77 -3.36 2.03
N LEU A 13 -4.00 -2.83 2.10
CA LEU A 13 -4.67 -2.54 3.37
C LEU A 13 -4.86 -3.76 4.27
N THR A 14 -5.09 -4.94 3.69
CA THR A 14 -5.20 -6.19 4.45
C THR A 14 -3.89 -6.56 5.12
N GLU A 15 -2.78 -6.51 4.37
CA GLU A 15 -1.44 -6.79 4.91
C GLU A 15 -1.03 -5.75 5.97
N MET A 16 -1.34 -4.47 5.73
CA MET A 16 -1.14 -3.41 6.73
C MET A 16 -1.90 -3.71 8.02
N THR A 17 -3.14 -4.19 7.93
CA THR A 17 -3.97 -4.49 9.10
C THR A 17 -3.41 -5.66 9.90
N VAL A 18 -2.97 -6.72 9.22
CA VAL A 18 -2.32 -7.87 9.85
C VAL A 18 -1.07 -7.43 10.58
N ALA A 19 -0.15 -6.75 9.88
CA ALA A 19 1.11 -6.28 10.44
C ALA A 19 0.91 -5.34 11.66
N ALA A 20 -0.04 -4.40 11.56
CA ALA A 20 -0.36 -3.49 12.66
C ALA A 20 -0.95 -4.22 13.87
N THR A 21 -1.80 -5.22 13.64
CA THR A 21 -2.43 -6.00 14.71
C THR A 21 -1.40 -6.87 15.43
N GLU A 22 -0.54 -7.55 14.69
CA GLU A 22 0.56 -8.35 15.26
C GLU A 22 1.48 -7.48 16.12
N LEU A 23 1.86 -6.31 15.61
CA LEU A 23 2.67 -5.35 16.36
C LEU A 23 1.97 -4.88 17.65
N ALA A 24 0.69 -4.51 17.57
CA ALA A 24 -0.08 -4.07 18.73
C ALA A 24 -0.18 -5.16 19.82
N LEU A 25 -0.38 -6.42 19.41
CA LEU A 25 -0.43 -7.55 20.33
C LEU A 25 0.93 -7.83 20.98
N ALA A 26 2.02 -7.76 20.23
CA ALA A 26 3.38 -7.89 20.76
C ALA A 26 3.69 -6.83 21.81
N LEU A 27 3.40 -5.57 21.49
CA LEU A 27 3.56 -4.44 22.42
C LEU A 27 2.68 -4.59 23.66
N GLY A 28 1.42 -5.03 23.50
CA GLY A 28 0.51 -5.30 24.62
C GLY A 28 0.98 -6.41 25.56
N ARG A 29 1.81 -7.35 25.07
CA ARG A 29 2.47 -8.39 25.88
C ARG A 29 3.80 -7.95 26.51
N GLY A 30 4.24 -6.72 26.26
CA GLY A 30 5.53 -6.19 26.75
C GLY A 30 6.74 -6.74 26.00
N GLU A 31 6.56 -7.28 24.81
CA GLU A 31 7.66 -7.77 23.98
C GLU A 31 8.54 -6.60 23.49
N THR A 32 9.84 -6.81 23.46
CA THR A 32 10.76 -5.84 22.84
C THR A 32 10.78 -6.07 21.33
N VAL A 33 10.25 -5.11 20.57
CA VAL A 33 10.18 -5.21 19.10
C VAL A 33 11.40 -4.55 18.49
N SER A 34 12.10 -5.27 17.60
CA SER A 34 13.37 -4.82 17.00
C SER A 34 13.21 -3.67 15.99
N ARG A 35 12.01 -3.47 15.41
CA ARG A 35 11.71 -2.40 14.44
C ARG A 35 10.23 -2.05 14.45
N ILE A 36 9.92 -0.74 14.44
CA ILE A 36 8.53 -0.20 14.49
C ILE A 36 8.01 0.17 13.08
N GLY A 37 8.86 0.10 12.04
CA GLY A 37 8.48 0.45 10.66
C GLY A 37 8.54 -0.74 9.71
N ILE A 38 7.41 -1.05 9.08
CA ILE A 38 7.26 -2.10 8.06
C ILE A 38 6.94 -1.41 6.73
N GLU A 39 7.67 -1.77 5.68
CA GLU A 39 7.43 -1.26 4.33
C GLU A 39 6.63 -2.29 3.53
N LEU A 40 5.48 -1.86 3.00
CA LEU A 40 4.61 -2.69 2.18
C LEU A 40 4.45 -2.05 0.80
N ALA A 41 4.63 -2.85 -0.24
CA ALA A 41 4.60 -2.37 -1.61
C ALA A 41 3.17 -1.95 -2.00
N THR A 42 3.08 -0.90 -2.80
CA THR A 42 1.83 -0.46 -3.41
C THR A 42 1.86 -0.78 -4.90
N THR A 43 0.69 -0.85 -5.54
CA THR A 43 0.61 -1.18 -6.97
C THR A 43 -0.20 -0.14 -7.72
N LEU A 44 0.34 0.37 -8.83
CA LEU A 44 -0.41 1.24 -9.72
C LEU A 44 -1.41 0.41 -10.54
N VAL A 45 -2.69 0.81 -10.51
CA VAL A 45 -3.73 0.25 -11.36
C VAL A 45 -4.09 1.30 -12.41
N VAL A 46 -3.56 1.13 -13.61
CA VAL A 46 -3.78 2.03 -14.75
C VAL A 46 -5.16 1.79 -15.35
N ARG A 47 -5.88 2.88 -15.61
CA ARG A 47 -7.20 2.95 -16.26
C ARG A 47 -7.30 4.22 -17.11
N ASP A 48 -8.47 4.49 -17.66
CA ASP A 48 -8.69 5.48 -18.73
C ASP A 48 -8.53 6.95 -18.31
N SER A 49 -8.48 7.24 -17.00
CA SER A 49 -8.39 8.62 -16.51
C SER A 49 -7.00 9.24 -16.51
N ALA A 50 -5.95 8.48 -16.83
CA ALA A 50 -4.58 8.97 -16.85
C ALA A 50 -3.92 8.59 -18.17
N ALA A 51 -3.29 9.55 -18.83
CA ALA A 51 -2.40 9.23 -19.93
C ALA A 51 -1.23 8.40 -19.38
N GLY A 52 -0.88 7.31 -20.06
CA GLY A 52 0.31 6.52 -19.72
C GLY A 52 1.56 7.40 -19.72
N PRO A 53 2.61 7.05 -18.96
CA PRO A 53 3.85 7.83 -18.95
C PRO A 53 4.37 7.97 -20.38
N ALA A 54 4.80 9.18 -20.77
CA ALA A 54 5.55 9.37 -22.00
C ALA A 54 6.72 8.38 -21.95
N ALA A 55 6.85 7.54 -22.98
CA ALA A 55 7.83 6.46 -23.05
C ALA A 55 9.16 6.92 -22.44
N ASP A 56 9.62 6.17 -21.45
CA ASP A 56 10.80 6.48 -20.66
C ASP A 56 11.97 6.84 -21.58
N ARG A 57 12.46 8.08 -21.45
CA ARG A 57 13.72 8.49 -22.05
C ARG A 57 14.77 8.11 -21.03
N THR A 58 15.21 6.85 -21.13
CA THR A 58 16.43 6.20 -20.61
C THR A 58 17.15 6.90 -19.45
#